data_AF-A0A6J7ABE4-F1
#
_entry.id   AF-A0A6J7ABE4-F1
#
_cell.length_a   1.000
_cell.length_b   1.000
_cell.length_c   1.000
_cell.angle_alpha   90.00
_cell.angle_beta   90.00
_cell.angle_gamma   90.00
#
_symmetry.space_group_name_H-M   'P 1'
#
loop_
_entity.id
_entity.type
_entity.pdbx_description
1 polymer ?
#
loop_
_entity_poly.entity_id
_entity_poly.type
_entity_poly.pdbx_seq_one_letter_code
_entity_poly.pdbx_strand_id
1 'polypeptide(L)'
;MRVSSLIATNVEAAVKDILQVINGKIDLADNVFCCIVTATAHATPNTEFSVTHNLQRIPTIYIVNIDRSGIVYDSSRSTWTAQTIKLKCSVASAVLHLVIF
;
A
#
# COMPACT_ATOMS: atom_id res chain seq x y z
N MET A 1 -7.32 45.57 -19.97
CA MET A 1 -6.02 44.90 -19.75
C MET A 1 -5.98 43.93 -18.57
N ARG A 2 -6.93 43.94 -17.61
CA ARG A 2 -6.89 43.08 -16.39
C ARG A 2 -7.32 41.61 -16.57
N VAL A 3 -8.14 41.31 -17.59
CA VAL A 3 -8.64 39.94 -17.83
C VAL A 3 -7.54 39.05 -18.41
N SER A 4 -6.74 39.58 -19.33
CA SER A 4 -5.63 38.86 -19.96
C SER A 4 -4.51 38.51 -18.97
N SER A 5 -4.20 39.41 -18.02
CA SER A 5 -3.22 39.12 -16.97
C SER A 5 -3.71 38.06 -15.98
N LEU A 6 -5.01 38.08 -15.64
CA LEU A 6 -5.59 37.08 -14.75
C LEU A 6 -5.59 35.69 -15.39
N ILE A 7 -5.89 35.59 -16.69
CA ILE A 7 -5.83 34.34 -17.45
C ILE A 7 -4.40 33.78 -17.46
N ALA A 8 -3.39 34.61 -17.73
CA ALA A 8 -2.00 34.17 -17.76
C ALA A 8 -1.54 33.60 -16.41
N THR A 9 -1.85 34.29 -15.30
CA THR A 9 -1.50 33.82 -13.94
C THR A 9 -2.17 32.48 -13.60
N ASN A 10 -3.43 32.28 -14.01
CA ASN A 10 -4.15 31.03 -13.74
C ASN A 10 -3.58 29.86 -14.55
N VAL A 11 -3.16 30.09 -15.79
CA VAL A 11 -2.53 29.07 -16.63
C VAL A 11 -1.16 28.67 -16.06
N GLU A 12 -0.35 29.62 -15.61
CA GLU A 12 0.94 29.35 -14.98
C GLU A 12 0.80 28.50 -13.70
N ALA A 13 -0.19 28.80 -12.86
CA ALA A 13 -0.48 28.01 -11.66
C ALA A 13 -0.87 26.57 -12.02
N ALA A 14 -1.78 26.38 -12.98
CA ALA A 14 -2.22 25.05 -13.41
C ALA A 14 -1.07 24.22 -14.01
N VAL A 15 -0.22 24.83 -14.84
CA VAL A 15 0.96 24.16 -15.40
C VAL A 15 1.94 23.74 -14.30
N LYS A 16 2.15 24.60 -13.29
CA LYS A 16 3.01 24.29 -12.15
C LYS A 16 2.48 23.11 -11.33
N ASP A 17 1.17 23.03 -11.11
CA ASP A 17 0.55 21.93 -10.39
C ASP A 17 0.66 20.60 -11.16
N ILE A 18 0.44 20.64 -12.47
CA ILE A 18 0.63 19.47 -13.36
C ILE A 18 2.09 19.01 -13.32
N LEU A 19 3.04 19.94 -13.42
CA LEU A 19 4.47 19.62 -13.33
C LEU A 19 4.84 19.06 -11.96
N GLN A 20 4.23 19.51 -10.87
CA GLN A 20 4.46 18.93 -9.54
C GLN A 20 3.91 17.50 -9.41
N VAL A 21 2.74 17.22 -10.00
CA VAL A 21 2.18 15.86 -10.03
C VAL A 21 3.08 14.94 -10.85
N ILE A 22 3.55 15.39 -12.01
CA ILE A 22 4.44 14.62 -12.88
C ILE A 22 5.84 14.44 -12.26
N ASN A 23 6.40 15.49 -11.62
CA ASN A 23 7.78 15.52 -11.13
C ASN A 23 7.97 15.02 -9.69
N GLY A 24 7.14 14.09 -9.20
CA GLY A 24 7.49 13.35 -7.99
C GLY A 24 6.50 13.38 -6.84
N LYS A 25 5.22 13.73 -7.07
CA LYS A 25 4.14 13.28 -6.17
C LYS A 25 3.76 11.82 -6.44
N ILE A 26 4.78 10.95 -6.52
CA ILE A 26 4.61 9.51 -6.70
C ILE A 26 4.42 8.89 -5.32
N ASP A 27 3.18 8.87 -4.84
CA ASP A 27 2.79 7.97 -3.75
C ASP A 27 2.46 6.59 -4.32
N LEU A 28 2.84 5.52 -3.61
CA LEU A 28 2.55 4.15 -4.03
C LEU A 28 1.05 3.90 -4.08
N ALA A 29 0.26 4.44 -3.14
CA ALA A 29 -1.19 4.24 -3.15
C ALA A 29 -1.88 4.90 -4.35
N ASP A 30 -1.40 6.08 -4.75
CA ASP A 30 -1.99 6.87 -5.85
C ASP A 30 -1.47 6.48 -7.23
N ASN A 31 -0.25 5.93 -7.33
CA ASN A 31 0.44 5.71 -8.61
C ASN A 31 0.72 4.23 -8.91
N VAL A 32 0.61 3.37 -7.91
CA VAL A 32 0.75 1.92 -8.08
C VAL A 32 -0.53 1.28 -7.58
N PHE A 33 -1.08 0.35 -8.36
CA PHE A 33 -2.26 -0.36 -7.93
C PHE A 33 -1.89 -1.32 -6.79
N CYS A 34 -1.97 -0.81 -5.55
CA CYS A 34 -1.59 -1.48 -4.32
C CYS A 34 -2.61 -1.18 -3.20
N CYS A 35 -2.53 -1.93 -2.11
CA CYS A 35 -3.34 -1.71 -0.91
C CYS A 35 -2.43 -1.69 0.31
N ILE A 36 -2.53 -0.60 1.09
CA ILE A 36 -1.80 -0.43 2.34
C ILE A 36 -2.70 -0.88 3.48
N VAL A 37 -2.26 -1.88 4.25
CA VAL A 37 -3.04 -2.51 5.32
C VAL A 37 -2.22 -2.60 6.59
N THR A 38 -2.84 -2.35 7.74
CA THR A 38 -2.27 -2.70 9.04
C THR A 38 -2.96 -3.95 9.58
N ALA A 39 -2.18 -4.95 9.98
CA ALA A 39 -2.67 -6.20 10.55
C ALA A 39 -1.88 -6.57 11.81
N THR A 40 -2.46 -7.42 12.66
CA THR A 40 -1.75 -8.00 13.80
C THR A 40 -1.56 -9.49 13.55
N ALA A 41 -0.32 -9.96 13.71
CA ALA A 41 0.01 -11.37 13.62
C ALA A 41 -0.70 -12.18 14.71
N HIS A 42 -0.89 -13.48 14.48
CA HIS A 42 -1.51 -14.38 15.44
C HIS A 42 -0.76 -14.38 16.80
N ALA A 43 -1.47 -14.64 17.89
CA ALA A 43 -0.90 -14.68 19.24
C ALA A 43 0.11 -15.83 19.47
N THR A 44 0.01 -16.86 18.64
CA THR A 44 0.95 -17.98 18.60
C THR A 44 1.89 -17.82 17.41
N PRO A 45 3.23 -17.84 17.60
CA PRO A 45 4.19 -17.79 16.51
C PRO A 45 3.94 -18.88 15.47
N ASN A 46 4.29 -18.61 14.21
CA ASN A 46 4.20 -19.54 13.08
C ASN A 46 2.78 -20.08 12.79
N THR A 47 1.76 -19.44 13.37
CA THR A 47 0.36 -19.80 13.15
C THR A 47 -0.22 -18.96 12.02
N GLU A 48 -1.04 -19.59 11.17
CA GLU A 48 -1.69 -18.94 10.04
C GLU A 48 -2.68 -17.86 10.54
N PHE A 49 -2.67 -16.72 9.87
CA PHE A 49 -3.70 -15.69 10.00
C PHE A 49 -4.02 -15.07 8.63
N SER A 50 -5.22 -14.51 8.54
CA SER A 50 -5.70 -13.83 7.33
C SER A 50 -5.49 -12.32 7.45
N VAL A 51 -5.00 -11.71 6.38
CA VAL A 51 -4.98 -10.25 6.21
C VAL A 51 -5.95 -9.89 5.10
N THR A 52 -6.95 -9.09 5.43
CA THR A 52 -7.94 -8.57 4.48
C THR A 52 -7.35 -7.38 3.70
N HIS A 53 -7.52 -7.36 2.39
CA HIS A 53 -7.12 -6.28 1.49
C HIS A 53 -8.21 -5.99 0.45
N ASN A 54 -8.19 -4.80 -0.15
CA ASN A 54 -9.25 -4.31 -1.04
C ASN A 54 -8.80 -4.18 -2.51
N LEU A 55 -7.89 -5.06 -2.98
CA LEU A 55 -7.31 -5.01 -4.33
C LEU A 55 -8.25 -5.48 -5.45
N GLN A 56 -9.33 -6.20 -5.13
CA GLN A 56 -10.24 -6.83 -6.12
C GLN A 56 -9.56 -7.78 -7.11
N ARG A 57 -8.31 -8.18 -6.84
CA ARG A 57 -7.54 -9.19 -7.57
C ARG A 57 -6.66 -9.96 -6.60
N ILE A 58 -6.23 -11.16 -6.99
CA ILE A 58 -5.31 -11.98 -6.19
C ILE A 58 -3.93 -11.30 -6.21
N PRO A 59 -3.33 -10.98 -5.05
CA PRO A 59 -2.03 -10.32 -4.99
C PRO A 59 -0.88 -11.21 -5.49
N THR A 60 0.17 -10.57 -5.97
CA THR A 60 1.40 -11.20 -6.44
C THR A 60 2.58 -10.97 -5.49
N ILE A 61 2.61 -9.88 -4.75
CA ILE A 61 3.70 -9.62 -3.80
C ILE A 61 3.19 -8.69 -2.70
N TYR A 62 3.87 -8.73 -1.55
CA TYR A 62 3.73 -7.72 -0.52
C TYR A 62 5.10 -7.30 -0.02
N ILE A 63 5.16 -6.06 0.47
CA ILE A 63 6.25 -5.53 1.27
C ILE A 63 5.71 -5.38 2.69
N VAL A 64 6.52 -5.74 3.68
CA VAL A 64 6.12 -5.72 5.09
C VAL A 64 7.12 -4.95 5.93
N ASN A 65 6.60 -4.06 6.76
CA ASN A 65 7.31 -3.49 7.91
C ASN A 65 6.68 -4.06 9.19
N ILE A 66 7.52 -4.51 10.11
CA ILE A 66 7.10 -5.19 11.34
C ILE A 66 7.64 -4.42 12.55
N ASP A 67 6.81 -4.24 13.57
CA ASP A 67 7.16 -3.50 14.80
C ASP A 67 8.14 -4.24 15.73
N ARG A 68 8.38 -5.52 15.46
CA ARG A 68 9.23 -6.43 16.22
C ARG A 68 10.19 -7.19 15.30
N SER A 69 11.33 -7.63 15.83
CA SER A 69 12.27 -8.44 15.06
C SER A 69 11.67 -9.82 14.75
N GLY A 70 11.29 -10.06 13.50
CA GLY A 70 10.68 -11.31 13.07
C GLY A 70 10.61 -11.43 11.55
N ILE A 71 10.24 -12.62 11.08
CA ILE A 71 10.05 -12.93 9.67
C ILE A 71 8.57 -13.16 9.44
N VAL A 72 8.01 -12.42 8.47
CA VAL A 72 6.67 -12.66 7.94
C VAL A 72 6.81 -13.43 6.64
N TYR A 73 6.02 -14.47 6.47
CA TYR A 73 6.11 -15.36 5.32
C TYR A 73 4.74 -15.94 4.96
N ASP A 74 4.63 -16.44 3.74
CA ASP A 74 3.39 -16.98 3.21
C ASP A 74 3.00 -18.27 3.96
N SER A 75 1.74 -18.38 4.39
CA SER A 75 1.24 -19.65 4.94
C SER A 75 0.97 -20.65 3.83
N SER A 76 0.13 -20.25 2.87
CA SER A 76 -0.16 -21.01 1.66
C SER A 76 -0.64 -20.06 0.57
N ARG A 77 0.23 -19.82 -0.42
CA ARG A 77 -0.03 -18.85 -1.48
C ARG A 77 -1.18 -19.25 -2.41
N SER A 78 -1.43 -20.55 -2.58
CA SER A 78 -2.57 -21.06 -3.36
C SER A 78 -3.93 -20.74 -2.75
N THR A 79 -3.97 -20.31 -1.48
CA THR A 79 -5.21 -19.96 -0.76
C THR A 79 -5.52 -18.46 -0.77
N TRP A 80 -4.67 -17.64 -1.39
CA TRP A 80 -4.91 -16.21 -1.52
C TRP A 80 -6.08 -15.95 -2.45
N THR A 81 -6.87 -14.92 -2.12
CA THR A 81 -8.07 -14.54 -2.86
C THR A 81 -7.99 -13.08 -3.29
N ALA A 82 -9.03 -12.60 -3.98
CA ALA A 82 -9.14 -11.18 -4.33
C ALA A 82 -9.35 -10.25 -3.11
N GLN A 83 -9.56 -10.81 -1.91
CA GLN A 83 -9.91 -10.07 -0.70
C GLN A 83 -8.99 -10.38 0.49
N THR A 84 -8.29 -11.52 0.48
CA THR A 84 -7.47 -11.95 1.62
C THR A 84 -6.21 -12.65 1.19
N ILE A 85 -5.11 -12.36 1.88
CA ILE A 85 -3.88 -13.16 1.86
C ILE A 85 -3.72 -13.89 3.18
N LYS A 86 -3.05 -15.05 3.14
CA LYS A 86 -2.78 -15.89 4.32
C LYS A 86 -1.29 -15.92 4.64
N LEU A 87 -0.93 -15.44 5.82
CA LEU A 87 0.44 -15.24 6.26
C LEU A 87 0.71 -15.95 7.59
N LYS A 88 1.99 -16.08 7.91
CA LYS A 88 2.54 -16.49 9.20
C LYS A 88 3.61 -15.49 9.62
N CYS A 89 3.85 -15.40 10.92
CA CYS A 89 4.91 -14.57 11.49
C CYS A 89 5.68 -15.39 12.52
N SER A 90 7.01 -15.28 12.53
CA SER A 90 7.86 -15.95 13.52
C SER A 90 7.71 -15.36 14.94
N VAL A 91 6.99 -14.25 15.09
CA VAL A 91 6.77 -13.55 16.36
C VAL A 91 5.28 -13.39 16.63
N ALA A 92 4.89 -13.64 17.88
CA ALA A 92 3.53 -13.47 18.35
C ALA A 92 3.09 -12.00 18.36
N SER A 93 1.85 -11.75 17.92
CA SER A 93 1.17 -10.45 18.07
C SER A 93 1.98 -9.24 17.62
N ALA A 94 2.83 -9.41 16.60
CA ALA A 94 3.54 -8.32 15.96
C ALA A 94 2.56 -7.51 15.09
N VAL A 95 2.72 -6.19 15.08
CA VAL A 95 1.98 -5.28 14.21
C VAL A 95 2.70 -5.21 12.88
N LEU A 96 1.96 -5.46 11.81
CA LEU A 96 2.45 -5.53 10.43
C LEU A 96 1.86 -4.38 9.63
N HIS A 97 2.71 -3.55 9.04
CA HIS A 97 2.32 -2.58 8.02
C HIS A 97 2.69 -3.14 6.65
N LEU A 98 1.67 -3.46 5.87
CA LEU A 98 1.79 -4.18 4.60
C LEU A 98 1.46 -3.26 3.43
N VAL A 99 2.24 -3.33 2.36
CA VAL A 99 1.87 -2.83 1.03
C VAL A 99 1.72 -4.04 0.13
N ILE A 100 0.51 -4.27 -0.38
CA ILE A 100 0.13 -5.47 -1.14
C ILE A 100 -0.14 -5.07 -2.59
N PHE A 101 0.37 -5.84 -3.56
CA PHE A 101 0.28 -5.56 -5.01
C PHE A 101 -0.43 -6.68 -5.78
#